data_AF-A0A959FKD2-F1
#
_entry.id   AF-A0A959FKD2-F1
#
_cell.length_a   1.000
_cell.length_b   1.000
_cell.length_c   1.000
_cell.angle_alpha   90.00
_cell.angle_beta   90.00
_cell.angle_gamma   90.00
#
_symmetry.space_group_name_H-M   'P 1'
#
loop_
_entity.id
_entity.type
_entity.pdbx_description
1 polymer ?
#
loop_
_entity_poly.entity_id
_entity_poly.type
_entity_poly.pdbx_seq_one_letter_code
_entity_poly.pdbx_strand_id
1 'polypeptide(L)'
;MGLGALTLGHLLDPRLLKGQSATPLPEAAAFGSLPGTHFPPKVKRVIYLFQSGAPSQVDLFDHKPDLCRMQGQDLPDSVRQGQRLTGMS
;
A
#
# COMPACT_ATOMS: atom_id res chain seq x y z
N MET A 1 30.09 1.34 -38.42
CA MET A 1 29.00 0.62 -37.73
C MET A 1 28.71 1.38 -36.44
N GLY A 2 27.56 2.06 -36.36
CA GLY A 2 27.24 2.96 -35.25
C GLY A 2 26.63 2.24 -34.04
N LEU A 3 26.53 2.94 -32.91
CA LEU A 3 25.87 2.45 -31.69
C LEU A 3 24.44 1.94 -31.95
N GLY A 4 23.73 2.49 -32.93
CA GLY A 4 22.40 2.02 -33.33
C GLY A 4 22.35 0.60 -33.89
N ALA A 5 23.43 0.12 -34.52
CA ALA A 5 23.48 -1.27 -34.97
C ALA A 5 23.69 -2.24 -33.79
N LEU A 6 24.37 -1.80 -32.72
CA LEU A 6 24.56 -2.58 -31.51
C LEU A 6 23.26 -2.72 -30.71
N THR A 7 22.45 -1.66 -30.62
CA THR A 7 21.14 -1.72 -29.96
C THR A 7 20.15 -2.57 -30.75
N LEU A 8 20.12 -2.45 -32.09
CA LEU A 8 19.26 -3.27 -32.94
C LEU A 8 19.64 -4.77 -32.86
N GLY A 9 20.94 -5.08 -32.82
CA GLY A 9 21.43 -6.44 -32.61
C GLY A 9 20.99 -7.04 -31.27
N HIS A 10 20.91 -6.21 -30.22
CA HIS A 10 20.42 -6.65 -28.91
C HIS A 10 18.91 -6.92 -28.88
N LEU A 11 18.10 -6.17 -29.65
CA LEU A 11 16.67 -6.44 -29.78
C LEU A 11 16.38 -7.70 -30.61
N LEU A 12 17.20 -7.96 -31.63
CA LEU A 12 17.06 -9.14 -32.50
C LEU A 12 17.51 -10.44 -31.83
N ASP A 13 18.62 -10.42 -31.10
CA ASP A 13 19.02 -11.54 -30.24
C ASP A 13 19.64 -11.02 -28.93
N PRO A 14 18.85 -10.98 -27.84
CA PRO A 14 19.29 -10.48 -26.53
C PRO A 14 20.49 -11.24 -25.94
N ARG A 15 20.80 -12.43 -26.47
CA ARG A 15 21.87 -13.30 -25.98
C ARG A 15 23.24 -12.94 -26.54
N LEU A 16 23.30 -12.13 -27.60
CA LEU A 16 24.57 -11.76 -28.24
C LEU A 16 25.50 -10.93 -27.34
N LEU A 17 24.95 -10.15 -26.41
CA LEU A 17 25.73 -9.40 -25.41
C LEU A 17 25.93 -10.15 -24.09
N LYS A 18 25.34 -11.33 -23.93
CA LYS A 18 25.44 -12.11 -22.70
C LYS A 18 26.78 -12.85 -22.71
N GLY A 19 27.81 -12.18 -22.17
CA GLY A 19 29.14 -12.74 -22.01
C GLY A 19 29.08 -14.12 -21.35
N GLN A 20 29.66 -15.12 -22.01
CA GLN A 20 29.81 -16.46 -21.44
C GLN A 20 30.84 -16.40 -20.31
N SER A 21 30.37 -16.32 -19.07
CA SER A 21 31.14 -16.82 -17.92
C SER A 21 30.23 -17.14 -16.73
N ALA A 22 30.45 -18.34 -16.22
CA ALA A 22 30.00 -18.92 -14.95
C ALA A 22 28.49 -19.23 -14.76
N THR A 23 28.25 -20.55 -14.72
CA THR A 23 27.30 -21.32 -13.89
C THR A 23 25.99 -20.64 -13.45
N PRO A 24 24.81 -21.16 -13.83
CA PRO A 24 23.54 -20.57 -13.44
C PRO A 24 23.23 -20.90 -11.98
N LEU A 25 23.51 -19.96 -11.08
CA LEU A 25 22.78 -19.86 -9.82
C LEU A 25 21.48 -19.09 -10.11
N PRO A 26 20.33 -19.52 -9.59
CA PRO A 26 19.07 -18.84 -9.83
C PRO A 26 19.10 -17.49 -9.11
N GLU A 27 19.46 -16.44 -9.84
CA GLU A 27 19.31 -15.06 -9.41
C GLU A 27 17.83 -14.70 -9.47
N ALA A 28 17.07 -15.23 -8.52
CA ALA A 28 15.87 -14.57 -8.07
C ALA A 28 16.33 -13.21 -7.54
N ALA A 29 16.16 -12.16 -8.35
CA ALA A 29 16.34 -10.78 -7.94
C ALA A 29 15.43 -10.53 -6.73
N ALA A 30 15.99 -10.74 -5.54
CA ALA A 30 15.34 -10.54 -4.27
C ALA A 30 15.17 -9.03 -4.09
N PHE A 31 13.95 -8.56 -4.27
CA PHE A 31 13.58 -7.21 -3.88
C PHE A 31 13.49 -7.19 -2.34
N GLY A 32 14.62 -6.99 -1.66
CA GLY A 32 14.73 -6.91 -0.20
C GLY A 32 15.74 -7.90 0.41
N SER A 33 16.28 -7.54 1.59
CA SER A 33 17.32 -8.29 2.32
C SER A 33 16.83 -9.54 3.05
N LEU A 34 15.56 -9.93 2.85
CA LEU A 34 14.98 -11.07 3.53
C LEU A 34 15.19 -12.33 2.69
N PRO A 35 15.54 -13.48 3.31
CA PRO A 35 15.46 -14.76 2.62
C PRO A 35 14.02 -14.94 2.11
N GLY A 36 13.89 -15.50 0.90
CA GLY A 36 12.64 -15.52 0.14
C GLY A 36 11.41 -15.99 0.92
N THR A 37 10.23 -15.60 0.46
CA THR A 37 8.96 -15.92 1.12
C THR A 37 8.65 -17.43 1.04
N HIS A 38 8.08 -18.01 2.11
CA HIS A 38 7.64 -19.41 2.14
C HIS A 38 6.63 -19.77 1.04
N PHE A 39 5.88 -18.78 0.55
CA PHE A 39 4.94 -18.92 -0.55
C PHE A 39 5.31 -17.98 -1.69
N PRO A 40 5.02 -18.35 -2.96
CA PRO A 40 5.23 -17.45 -4.07
C PRO A 40 4.35 -16.20 -3.90
N PRO A 41 4.91 -14.98 -4.04
CA PRO A 41 4.11 -13.76 -3.94
C PRO A 41 3.08 -13.71 -5.08
N LYS A 42 1.80 -13.67 -4.72
CA LYS A 42 0.69 -13.56 -5.69
C LYS A 42 0.52 -12.14 -6.25
N VAL A 43 1.01 -11.13 -5.54
CA VAL A 43 0.89 -9.70 -5.88
C VAL A 43 2.23 -9.00 -5.69
N LYS A 44 2.53 -8.04 -6.58
CA LYS A 44 3.82 -7.31 -6.57
C LYS A 44 3.78 -6.03 -5.71
N ARG A 45 2.63 -5.36 -5.61
CA ARG A 45 2.44 -4.10 -4.86
C ARG A 45 1.01 -4.02 -4.33
N VAL A 46 0.86 -3.53 -3.10
CA VAL A 46 -0.43 -3.20 -2.50
C VAL A 46 -0.35 -1.72 -2.10
N ILE A 47 -1.23 -0.89 -2.66
CA ILE A 47 -1.36 0.52 -2.30
C ILE A 47 -2.65 0.63 -1.49
N TYR A 48 -2.52 0.86 -0.18
CA TYR A 48 -3.65 1.06 0.72
C TYR A 48 -3.80 2.57 0.98
N LEU A 49 -4.91 3.13 0.53
CA LEU A 49 -5.23 4.54 0.73
C LEU A 49 -6.31 4.64 1.80
N PHE A 50 -5.94 5.16 2.96
CA PHE A 50 -6.91 5.50 4.01
C PHE A 50 -7.29 6.98 3.87
N GLN A 51 -8.46 7.23 3.28
CA GLN A 51 -9.01 8.57 3.15
C GLN A 51 -9.83 8.91 4.40
N SER A 52 -9.14 9.32 5.47
CA SER A 52 -9.81 9.81 6.67
C SER A 52 -10.57 11.10 6.35
N GLY A 53 -11.87 11.15 6.65
CA GLY A 53 -12.66 12.38 6.56
C GLY A 53 -13.83 12.33 5.57
N ALA A 54 -14.01 11.26 4.80
CA ALA A 54 -15.29 11.04 4.13
C ALA A 54 -16.35 10.69 5.20
N PRO A 55 -17.58 11.23 5.09
CA PRO A 55 -18.67 10.79 5.96
C PRO A 55 -18.83 9.29 5.80
N SER A 56 -19.00 8.57 6.92
CA SER A 56 -19.16 7.11 6.85
C SER A 56 -20.37 6.79 5.98
N GLN A 57 -20.40 5.63 5.33
CA GLN A 57 -21.58 5.20 4.55
C GLN A 57 -22.88 5.28 5.37
N VAL A 58 -22.77 5.15 6.70
CA VAL A 58 -23.87 5.21 7.67
C VAL A 58 -24.35 6.66 7.91
N ASP A 59 -23.54 7.67 7.61
CA ASP A 59 -23.83 9.08 7.90
C ASP A 59 -24.37 9.87 6.69
N LEU A 60 -24.39 9.29 5.48
CA LEU A 60 -24.76 10.04 4.27
C LEU A 60 -26.25 10.37 4.17
N PHE A 61 -27.14 9.42 4.48
CA PHE A 61 -28.58 9.56 4.13
C PHE A 61 -29.54 9.21 5.27
N ASP A 62 -29.03 8.92 6.46
CA ASP A 62 -29.86 8.58 7.60
C ASP A 62 -30.16 9.83 8.44
N HIS A 63 -31.45 10.10 8.64
CA HIS A 63 -31.91 11.24 9.41
C HIS A 63 -31.75 10.96 10.90
N LYS A 64 -30.75 11.61 11.52
CA LYS A 64 -30.40 11.44 12.94
C LYS A 64 -30.77 12.67 13.77
N PRO A 65 -32.06 12.89 14.10
CA PRO A 65 -32.53 14.10 14.77
C PRO A 65 -31.97 14.24 16.19
N ASP A 66 -31.76 13.12 16.88
CA ASP A 66 -31.24 13.14 18.25
C ASP A 66 -29.77 13.57 18.29
N LEU A 67 -28.96 13.20 17.30
CA LEU A 67 -27.58 13.71 17.18
C LEU A 67 -27.56 15.22 16.97
N CYS A 68 -28.45 15.75 16.12
CA CYS A 68 -28.60 17.19 15.93
C CYS A 68 -29.04 17.88 17.24
N ARG A 69 -29.97 17.28 17.98
CA ARG A 69 -30.46 17.82 19.26
C ARG A 69 -29.39 17.83 20.34
N MET A 70 -28.56 16.78 20.38
CA MET A 70 -27.55 16.55 21.40
C MET A 70 -26.17 17.12 21.02
N GLN A 71 -26.07 17.85 19.91
CA GLN A 71 -24.83 18.43 19.45
C GLN A 71 -24.27 19.43 20.47
N GLY A 72 -23.02 19.23 20.88
CA GLY A 72 -22.34 20.06 21.88
C GLY A 72 -22.74 19.79 23.33
N GLN A 73 -23.59 18.80 23.59
CA GLN A 73 -23.83 18.34 24.96
C GLN A 73 -22.64 17.50 25.44
N ASP A 74 -22.22 17.75 26.68
CA ASP A 74 -21.18 16.94 27.30
C ASP A 74 -21.65 15.50 27.49
N LEU A 75 -20.70 14.57 27.37
CA LEU A 75 -20.98 13.16 27.57
C LEU A 75 -21.35 12.93 29.05
N PRO A 76 -22.51 12.31 29.35
CA PRO A 76 -22.94 12.12 30.73
C PRO A 76 -21.95 11.26 31.52
N ASP A 77 -21.84 11.52 32.83
CA ASP A 77 -20.90 10.85 33.72
C ASP A 77 -21.09 9.32 33.76
N SER A 78 -22.33 8.86 33.54
CA SER A 78 -22.67 7.43 33.43
C SER A 78 -21.98 6.73 32.26
N VAL A 79 -21.66 7.46 31.20
CA VAL A 79 -20.93 6.94 30.04
C VAL A 79 -19.43 7.22 30.19
N ARG A 80 -19.08 8.38 30.76
CA ARG A 80 -17.68 8.79 30.93
C ARG A 80 -16.91 7.89 31.91
N GLN A 81 -17.55 7.36 32.95
CA GLN A 81 -16.95 6.40 33.91
C GLN A 81 -15.55 6.81 34.40
N GLY A 82 -15.32 8.12 34.58
CA GLY A 82 -14.02 8.66 34.99
C GLY A 82 -12.91 8.64 33.93
N GLN A 83 -13.19 8.24 32.69
CA GLN A 83 -12.22 8.27 31.59
C GLN A 83 -11.84 9.70 31.24
N ARG A 84 -10.53 9.94 31.13
CA ARG A 84 -9.99 11.25 30.73
C ARG A 84 -10.32 11.48 29.25
N LEU A 85 -11.08 12.55 28.99
CA LEU A 85 -11.33 13.01 27.63
C LEU A 85 -10.00 13.50 27.02
N THR A 86 -9.42 12.73 26.10
CA THR A 86 -8.31 13.20 25.25
C THR A 86 -8.93 13.84 24.03
N GLY A 87 -9.37 15.10 24.16
CA GLY A 87 -9.70 15.90 22.99
C GLY A 87 -8.42 16.24 22.22
N MET A 88 -8.45 16.11 20.90
CA MET A 88 -7.59 16.97 20.08
C MET A 88 -8.33 18.31 20.00
N SER A 89 -7.77 19.31 20.67
CA SER A 89 -8.24 20.71 20.64
C SER A 89 -8.07 21.33 19.27
#